data_AF-A0A6C0HZ58-F1
#
_entry.id   AF-A0A6C0HZ58-F1
#
_cell.length_a   1.000
_cell.length_b   1.000
_cell.length_c   1.000
_cell.angle_alpha   90.00
_cell.angle_beta   90.00
_cell.angle_gamma   90.00
#
_symmetry.space_group_name_H-M   'P 1'
#
loop_
_entity.id
_entity.type
_entity.pdbx_description
1 polymer ?
#
loop_
_entity_poly.entity_id
_entity_poly.type
_entity_poly.pdbx_seq_one_letter_code
_entity_poly.pdbx_strand_id
1 'polypeptide(L)'
;MTRPLNTFNFITDYNERLMHETALIAITQLELWDFMQNFSGESFMSSRQPEIMQIYLKIEQLGYGLHSSASFGCIMRSMEYIAVNGIDEYREYYLSNFNNNNNVNNNTNNMNNDNNNNDNNNNNNTNNNANNNANNNTNDNNQI
;
A
#
# COMPACT_ATOMS: atom_id res chain seq x y z
N MET A 1 3.95 0.16 -30.73
CA MET A 1 4.92 -0.36 -29.76
C MET A 1 4.30 -1.56 -29.08
N THR A 2 4.81 -2.76 -29.37
CA THR A 2 4.27 -4.03 -28.88
C THR A 2 4.70 -4.24 -27.43
N ARG A 3 3.77 -4.09 -26.47
CA ARG A 3 3.97 -4.61 -25.10
C ARG A 3 3.83 -6.13 -25.14
N PRO A 4 4.82 -6.87 -24.62
CA PRO A 4 4.45 -7.97 -23.77
C PRO A 4 5.35 -7.96 -22.53
N LEU A 5 4.95 -7.26 -21.48
CA LEU A 5 5.62 -7.41 -20.18
C LEU A 5 4.78 -8.28 -19.28
N ASN A 6 4.64 -9.53 -19.71
CA ASN A 6 4.15 -10.64 -18.91
C ASN A 6 5.06 -10.98 -17.72
N THR A 7 6.07 -10.14 -17.44
CA THR A 7 7.01 -10.28 -16.32
C THR A 7 6.28 -10.49 -15.01
N PHE A 8 5.17 -9.75 -14.81
CA PHE A 8 4.36 -9.78 -13.59
C PHE A 8 3.04 -10.54 -13.77
N ASN A 9 2.95 -11.51 -14.68
CA ASN A 9 1.71 -12.29 -14.89
C ASN A 9 1.28 -13.13 -13.67
N PHE A 10 2.16 -13.32 -12.71
CA PHE A 10 1.85 -13.95 -11.42
C PHE A 10 1.08 -13.02 -10.46
N ILE A 11 1.04 -11.71 -10.74
CA ILE A 11 0.21 -10.73 -10.03
C ILE A 11 -1.18 -10.75 -10.65
N THR A 12 -2.18 -11.21 -9.91
CA THR A 12 -3.55 -11.36 -10.42
C THR A 12 -4.27 -10.03 -10.57
N ASP A 13 -4.05 -9.10 -9.63
CA ASP A 13 -4.67 -7.77 -9.68
C ASP A 13 -4.13 -6.97 -10.88
N TYR A 14 -5.04 -6.46 -11.69
CA TYR A 14 -4.69 -5.76 -12.93
C TYR A 14 -3.96 -4.44 -12.66
N ASN A 15 -4.40 -3.66 -11.67
CA ASN A 15 -3.83 -2.34 -11.39
C ASN A 15 -2.44 -2.49 -10.78
N GLU A 16 -2.29 -3.42 -9.84
CA GLU A 16 -1.00 -3.76 -9.25
C GLU A 16 -0.02 -4.24 -10.32
N ARG A 17 -0.44 -5.16 -11.21
CA ARG A 17 0.40 -5.64 -12.31
C ARG A 17 0.80 -4.50 -13.25
N LEU A 18 -0.16 -3.67 -13.65
CA LEU A 18 0.09 -2.53 -14.53
C LEU A 18 1.09 -1.55 -13.90
N MET A 19 0.98 -1.30 -12.59
CA MET A 19 1.88 -0.40 -11.86
C MET A 19 3.29 -0.98 -11.73
N HIS A 20 3.43 -2.30 -11.50
CA HIS A 20 4.73 -2.97 -11.54
C HIS A 20 5.37 -2.90 -12.92
N GLU A 21 4.61 -3.14 -13.99
CA GLU A 21 5.09 -3.05 -15.37
C GLU A 21 5.57 -1.64 -15.71
N THR A 22 4.79 -0.61 -15.37
CA THR A 22 5.18 0.78 -15.66
C THR A 22 6.37 1.22 -14.81
N ALA A 23 6.47 0.81 -13.56
CA ALA A 23 7.64 1.07 -12.72
C ALA A 23 8.91 0.40 -13.27
N LEU A 24 8.82 -0.87 -13.69
CA LEU A 24 9.93 -1.60 -14.31
C LEU A 24 10.42 -0.89 -15.58
N ILE A 25 9.49 -0.49 -16.45
CA ILE A 25 9.82 0.27 -17.67
C ILE A 25 10.45 1.62 -17.31
N ALA A 26 9.87 2.35 -16.35
CA ALA A 26 10.35 3.67 -15.95
C ALA A 26 11.80 3.62 -15.45
N ILE A 27 12.09 2.75 -14.49
CA ILE A 27 13.43 2.58 -13.90
C ILE A 27 14.45 2.16 -14.97
N THR A 28 14.06 1.25 -15.86
CA THR A 28 14.93 0.80 -16.96
C THR A 28 15.22 1.94 -17.94
N GLN A 29 14.21 2.73 -18.33
CA GLN A 29 14.40 3.86 -19.25
C GLN A 29 15.19 5.02 -18.63
N LEU A 30 15.15 5.16 -17.31
CA LEU A 30 15.91 6.17 -16.57
C LEU A 30 17.30 5.70 -16.14
N GLU A 31 17.64 4.41 -16.37
CA GLU A 31 18.89 3.80 -15.95
C GLU A 31 19.12 3.88 -14.42
N LEU A 32 18.05 3.79 -13.62
CA LEU A 32 18.08 3.99 -12.16
C LEU A 32 18.18 2.68 -11.36
N TRP A 33 18.58 1.58 -11.97
CA TRP A 33 18.71 0.30 -11.27
C TRP A 33 19.77 0.34 -10.15
N ASP A 34 20.90 1.02 -10.37
CA ASP A 34 21.92 1.21 -9.34
C ASP A 34 21.40 2.03 -8.16
N PHE A 35 20.56 3.04 -8.43
CA PHE A 35 19.89 3.81 -7.38
C PHE A 35 18.96 2.91 -6.55
N MET A 36 18.17 2.07 -7.22
CA MET A 36 17.26 1.15 -6.53
C MET A 36 18.03 0.14 -5.67
N GLN A 37 19.14 -0.39 -6.15
CA GLN A 37 19.97 -1.35 -5.42
C GLN A 37 20.61 -0.74 -4.17
N ASN A 38 20.97 0.55 -4.23
CA ASN A 38 21.69 1.26 -3.17
C ASN A 38 20.79 2.23 -2.37
N PHE A 39 19.47 2.09 -2.50
CA PHE A 39 18.54 2.96 -1.79
C PHE A 39 18.72 2.79 -0.27
N SER A 40 18.94 3.90 0.42
CA SER A 40 19.19 3.94 1.88
C SER A 40 18.18 4.80 2.64
N GLY A 41 17.10 5.22 1.98
CA GLY A 41 16.04 5.99 2.61
C GLY A 41 15.10 5.11 3.44
N GLU A 42 14.46 5.72 4.44
CA GLU A 42 13.48 5.01 5.28
C GLU A 42 12.21 4.65 4.50
N SER A 43 11.78 5.52 3.57
CA SER A 43 10.52 5.37 2.85
C SER A 43 10.53 6.03 1.48
N PHE A 44 10.15 5.29 0.44
CA PHE A 44 9.88 5.83 -0.89
C PHE A 44 8.68 6.77 -0.92
N MET A 45 7.72 6.61 0.01
CA MET A 45 6.49 7.40 0.05
C MET A 45 6.76 8.88 0.39
N SER A 46 7.73 9.13 1.26
CA SER A 46 8.06 10.48 1.78
C SER A 46 9.44 10.97 1.36
N SER A 47 10.18 10.17 0.58
CA SER A 47 11.50 10.57 0.11
C SER A 47 11.41 11.75 -0.86
N ARG A 48 12.41 12.63 -0.76
CA ARG A 48 12.58 13.81 -1.61
C ARG A 48 13.75 13.68 -2.57
N GLN A 49 14.29 12.48 -2.72
CA GLN A 49 15.38 12.23 -3.66
C GLN A 49 14.90 12.45 -5.10
N PRO A 50 15.69 13.15 -5.93
CA PRO A 50 15.29 13.52 -7.28
C PRO A 50 15.00 12.31 -8.17
N GLU A 51 15.70 11.19 -7.98
CA GLU A 51 15.51 9.93 -8.70
C GLU A 51 14.09 9.38 -8.53
N ILE A 52 13.55 9.47 -7.32
CA ILE A 52 12.18 9.00 -7.01
C ILE A 52 11.15 9.86 -7.73
N MET A 53 11.35 11.19 -7.75
CA MET A 53 10.48 12.09 -8.49
C MET A 53 10.55 11.83 -10.00
N GLN A 54 11.74 11.51 -10.54
CA GLN A 54 11.88 11.15 -11.95
C GLN A 54 11.12 9.87 -12.28
N ILE A 55 11.23 8.84 -11.44
CA ILE A 55 10.49 7.58 -11.61
C ILE A 55 8.98 7.83 -11.55
N TYR A 56 8.53 8.60 -10.57
CA TYR A 56 7.13 8.97 -10.41
C TYR A 56 6.56 9.62 -11.68
N LEU A 57 7.21 10.69 -12.17
CA LEU A 57 6.78 11.41 -13.36
C LEU A 57 6.81 10.52 -14.61
N LYS A 58 7.78 9.60 -14.67
CA LYS A 58 7.91 8.67 -15.78
C LYS A 58 6.79 7.63 -15.80
N ILE A 59 6.37 7.13 -14.64
CA ILE A 59 5.21 6.23 -14.52
C ILE A 59 3.93 6.92 -14.97
N GLU A 60 3.72 8.18 -14.58
CA GLU A 60 2.58 8.98 -15.06
C GLU A 60 2.63 9.16 -16.58
N GLN A 61 3.81 9.48 -17.14
CA GLN A 61 4.01 9.60 -18.59
C GLN A 61 3.71 8.29 -19.35
N LEU A 62 3.98 7.13 -18.73
CA LEU A 62 3.72 5.80 -19.31
C LEU A 62 2.24 5.38 -19.21
N GLY A 63 1.36 6.26 -18.72
CA GLY A 63 -0.08 6.07 -18.73
C GLY A 63 -0.67 5.53 -17.43
N TYR A 64 0.06 5.59 -16.32
CA TYR A 64 -0.45 5.20 -15.00
C TYR A 64 -0.41 6.39 -14.03
N GLY A 65 -1.53 7.10 -13.89
CA GLY A 65 -1.63 8.31 -13.04
C GLY A 65 -2.49 8.16 -11.78
N LEU A 66 -2.98 6.96 -11.47
CA LEU A 66 -3.90 6.71 -10.36
C LEU A 66 -3.21 5.90 -9.24
N HIS A 67 -2.34 6.55 -8.47
CA HIS A 67 -1.76 5.95 -7.27
C HIS A 67 -1.78 6.90 -6.08
N SER A 68 -1.96 6.32 -4.89
CA SER A 68 -1.62 7.00 -3.65
C SER A 68 -0.09 6.93 -3.44
N SER A 69 0.46 7.83 -2.64
CA SER A 69 1.88 7.75 -2.26
C SER A 69 2.21 6.42 -1.57
N ALA A 70 1.24 5.82 -0.88
CA ALA A 70 1.40 4.51 -0.23
C ALA A 70 1.55 3.39 -1.27
N SER A 71 0.67 3.30 -2.27
CA SER A 71 0.79 2.29 -3.32
C SER A 71 2.08 2.48 -4.12
N PHE A 72 2.46 3.72 -4.42
CA PHE A 72 3.76 4.03 -5.02
C PHE A 72 4.92 3.51 -4.16
N GLY A 73 4.90 3.79 -2.85
CA GLY A 73 5.93 3.31 -1.93
C GLY A 73 6.06 1.78 -1.90
N CYS A 74 4.93 1.05 -1.93
CA CYS A 74 4.94 -0.41 -2.00
C CYS A 74 5.58 -0.92 -3.29
N ILE A 75 5.21 -0.34 -4.45
CA ILE A 75 5.78 -0.75 -5.74
C ILE A 75 7.28 -0.46 -5.80
N MET A 76 7.72 0.69 -5.29
CA MET A 76 9.14 1.02 -5.25
C MET A 76 9.93 0.06 -4.35
N ARG A 77 9.34 -0.40 -3.24
CA ARG A 77 9.94 -1.46 -2.41
C ARG A 77 10.07 -2.79 -3.17
N SER A 78 9.09 -3.15 -3.99
CA SER A 78 9.20 -4.32 -4.87
C SER A 78 10.32 -4.14 -5.91
N MET A 79 10.46 -2.96 -6.50
CA MET A 79 11.52 -2.68 -7.47
C MET A 79 12.91 -2.68 -6.83
N GLU A 80 13.07 -2.18 -5.60
CA GLU A 80 14.30 -2.31 -4.81
C GLU A 80 14.64 -3.78 -4.58
N TYR A 81 13.66 -4.59 -4.17
CA TYR A 81 13.86 -6.03 -3.98
C TYR A 81 14.33 -6.72 -5.27
N ILE A 82 13.72 -6.38 -6.41
CA ILE A 82 14.09 -6.91 -7.73
C ILE A 82 15.51 -6.48 -8.11
N ALA A 83 15.89 -5.22 -7.83
CA ALA A 83 17.23 -4.72 -8.12
C ALA A 83 18.33 -5.47 -7.36
N VAL A 84 18.03 -5.91 -6.13
CA VAL A 84 18.97 -6.64 -5.27
C VAL A 84 18.99 -8.14 -5.58
N ASN A 85 17.82 -8.75 -5.76
CA ASN A 85 17.70 -10.22 -5.76
C ASN A 85 17.39 -10.82 -7.14
N GLY A 86 16.88 -10.03 -8.08
CA GLY A 86 16.36 -10.54 -9.35
C GLY A 86 14.83 -10.74 -9.35
N ILE A 87 14.28 -10.91 -10.55
CA ILE A 87 12.83 -11.02 -10.77
C ILE A 87 12.26 -12.39 -10.41
N ASP A 88 13.06 -13.46 -10.55
CA ASP A 88 12.60 -14.82 -10.25
C ASP A 88 12.42 -15.01 -8.73
N GLU A 89 13.33 -14.46 -7.93
CA GLU A 89 13.28 -14.40 -6.48
C GLU A 89 12.07 -13.60 -6.00
N TYR A 90 11.79 -12.47 -6.66
CA TYR A 90 10.59 -11.68 -6.37
C TYR A 90 9.30 -12.45 -6.68
N ARG A 91 9.26 -13.20 -7.79
CA ARG A 91 8.11 -14.04 -8.14
C ARG A 91 7.82 -15.08 -7.05
N GLU A 92 8.85 -15.81 -6.60
CA GLU A 92 8.70 -16.82 -5.55
C GLU A 92 8.28 -16.18 -4.21
N TYR A 93 8.85 -15.04 -3.86
CA TYR A 93 8.45 -14.27 -2.69
C TYR A 93 6.98 -13.83 -2.75
N TYR A 94 6.51 -13.31 -3.88
CA TYR A 94 5.13 -12.87 -4.04
C TYR A 94 4.14 -14.04 -3.92
N LEU A 95 4.41 -15.15 -4.64
CA LEU A 95 3.54 -16.33 -4.65
C LEU A 95 3.44 -17.01 -3.28
N SER A 96 4.54 -17.09 -2.54
CA SER A 96 4.54 -17.69 -1.19
C SER A 96 3.69 -16.87 -0.21
N ASN A 97 3.80 -15.54 -0.22
CA ASN A 97 3.00 -14.67 0.64
C ASN A 97 1.51 -14.68 0.27
N PHE A 98 1.19 -14.70 -1.03
CA PHE A 98 -0.18 -14.79 -1.49
C PHE A 98 -0.87 -16.08 -1.01
N ASN A 99 -0.17 -17.23 -1.12
CA ASN A 99 -0.71 -18.52 -0.68
C ASN A 99 -0.88 -18.60 0.85
N ASN A 100 0.04 -18.03 1.61
CA ASN A 100 -0.04 -18.00 3.07
C ASN A 100 -1.27 -17.21 3.57
N ASN A 101 -1.58 -16.07 2.95
CA ASN A 101 -2.74 -15.26 3.31
C ASN A 101 -4.07 -16.01 3.05
N ASN A 102 -4.14 -16.79 1.97
CA ASN A 102 -5.33 -17.61 1.68
C ASN A 102 -5.52 -18.72 2.72
N ASN A 103 -4.44 -19.33 3.21
CA ASN A 103 -4.52 -20.37 4.26
C ASN A 103 -4.95 -19.79 5.62
N VAL A 104 -4.46 -18.61 6.01
CA VAL A 104 -4.86 -17.97 7.28
C VAL A 104 -6.34 -17.60 7.27
N ASN A 105 -6.85 -17.05 6.17
CA ASN A 105 -8.27 -16.69 6.06
C ASN A 105 -9.21 -17.90 6.13
N ASN A 106 -8.79 -19.05 5.59
CA ASN A 106 -9.57 -20.29 5.68
C ASN A 106 -9.62 -20.85 7.11
N ASN A 107 -8.57 -20.64 7.90
CA ASN A 107 -8.51 -21.15 9.27
C ASN A 107 -9.34 -20.29 10.24
N THR A 108 -9.38 -18.97 10.05
CA THR A 108 -10.19 -18.05 10.86
C THR A 108 -11.69 -18.22 10.64
N ASN A 109 -12.11 -18.57 9.41
CA ASN A 109 -13.51 -18.89 9.12
C ASN A 109 -13.99 -20.20 9.75
N ASN A 110 -13.07 -21.10 10.11
CA ASN A 110 -13.40 -22.37 10.77
C ASN A 110 -13.51 -22.24 12.30
N MET A 111 -12.97 -21.16 12.91
CA MET A 111 -13.12 -20.89 14.35
C MET A 111 -14.33 -20.01 14.70
N ASN A 112 -15.01 -19.42 13.71
CA ASN A 112 -16.21 -18.62 13.95
C ASN A 112 -17.52 -19.42 13.86
N ASN A 113 -17.48 -20.73 13.58
CA ASN A 113 -18.69 -21.56 13.51
C ASN A 113 -19.06 -22.25 14.83
N ASP A 114 -18.20 -22.17 15.86
CA ASP A 114 -18.43 -22.85 17.16
C ASP A 114 -18.92 -21.91 18.27
N ASN A 115 -19.12 -20.61 18.00
CA ASN A 115 -19.52 -19.62 19.02
C ASN A 115 -20.97 -19.12 18.91
N ASN A 116 -21.84 -19.83 18.20
CA ASN A 116 -23.28 -19.55 18.22
C ASN A 116 -24.03 -20.52 19.14
N ASN A 117 -23.58 -20.63 20.38
CA ASN A 117 -24.44 -21.08 21.45
C ASN A 117 -23.95 -20.55 22.79
N ASN A 118 -24.89 -19.95 23.52
CA ASN A 118 -24.79 -19.59 24.93
C ASN A 118 -24.14 -18.22 25.23
N ASP A 119 -24.96 -17.17 25.29
CA ASP A 119 -25.31 -16.60 26.60
C ASP A 119 -26.42 -15.55 26.45
N ASN A 120 -27.63 -16.05 26.57
CA ASN A 120 -28.80 -15.29 26.93
C ASN A 120 -28.79 -15.10 28.46
N ASN A 121 -28.21 -14.02 29.00
CA ASN A 121 -28.53 -13.58 30.36
C ASN A 121 -28.22 -12.09 30.63
N ASN A 122 -29.20 -11.26 30.32
CA ASN A 122 -29.83 -10.30 31.25
C ASN A 122 -28.94 -9.63 32.32
N ASN A 123 -28.70 -8.31 32.20
CA ASN A 123 -29.04 -7.43 33.32
C ASN A 123 -29.27 -5.96 32.89
N ASN A 124 -30.51 -5.50 33.09
CA ASN A 124 -30.92 -4.11 33.15
C ASN A 124 -30.32 -3.41 34.39
N ASN A 125 -29.76 -2.21 34.25
CA ASN A 125 -29.94 -1.08 35.20
C ASN A 125 -29.26 0.19 34.63
N THR A 126 -29.94 1.19 34.06
CA THR A 126 -30.77 2.26 34.69
C THR A 126 -30.05 3.62 34.73
N ASN A 127 -30.77 4.61 34.22
CA ASN A 127 -30.78 6.05 34.55
C ASN A 127 -29.68 7.00 34.07
N ASN A 128 -30.08 7.80 33.07
CA ASN A 128 -30.48 9.21 33.18
C ASN A 128 -29.46 10.30 33.61
N ASN A 129 -29.69 11.46 32.98
CA ASN A 129 -29.34 12.83 33.39
C ASN A 129 -27.91 13.26 33.06
N ALA A 130 -27.58 14.44 32.53
CA ALA A 130 -28.27 15.72 32.31
C ALA A 130 -27.46 16.45 31.20
N ASN A 131 -28.08 17.10 30.21
CA ASN A 131 -28.53 18.50 30.21
C ASN A 131 -27.42 19.58 30.28
N ASN A 132 -27.42 20.46 29.27
CA ASN A 132 -26.83 21.81 29.20
C ASN A 132 -25.28 21.90 29.24
N ASN A 133 -24.60 22.77 28.49
CA ASN A 133 -24.86 24.20 28.39
C ASN A 133 -24.07 24.85 27.23
N ALA A 134 -24.61 25.98 26.78
CA ALA A 134 -24.14 26.86 25.72
C ALA A 134 -22.90 27.69 26.08
N ASN A 135 -22.51 28.50 25.09
CA ASN A 135 -21.88 29.82 25.16
C ASN A 135 -20.36 29.96 25.00
N ASN A 136 -20.02 30.50 23.82
CA ASN A 136 -19.32 31.78 23.58
C ASN A 136 -18.02 32.04 24.36
N ASN A 137 -16.93 32.23 23.62
CA ASN A 137 -16.27 33.56 23.66
C ASN A 137 -15.36 33.81 22.44
N THR A 138 -15.78 34.76 21.61
CA THR A 138 -14.94 35.61 20.74
C THR A 138 -14.30 36.71 21.58
N ASN A 139 -12.97 36.86 21.51
CA ASN A 139 -12.19 38.08 21.80
C ASN A 139 -10.72 37.73 21.49
N ASP A 140 -9.86 38.60 20.97
CA ASP A 140 -9.97 40.00 20.63
C ASP A 140 -8.85 40.34 19.66
N ASN A 141 -9.12 41.28 18.76
CA ASN A 141 -8.14 41.88 17.87
C ASN A 141 -7.14 42.72 18.66
N ASN A 142 -5.84 42.52 18.41
CA ASN A 142 -4.82 43.48 18.83
C ASN A 142 -3.69 43.55 17.79
N GLN A 143 -3.79 44.50 16.85
CA GLN A 143 -2.68 45.04 16.05
C GLN A 143 -2.95 46.55 15.91
N ILE A 144 -2.23 47.37 16.68
CA ILE A 144 -1.03 48.16 16.32
C ILE A 144 -1.34 49.27 15.31
#